data_AF-A0A972S6G6-F1
#
_entry.id   AF-A0A972S6G6-F1
#
_cell.length_a   1.000
_cell.length_b   1.000
_cell.length_c   1.000
_cell.angle_alpha   90.00
_cell.angle_beta   90.00
_cell.angle_gamma   90.00
#
_symmetry.space_group_name_H-M   'P 1'
#
loop_
_entity.id
_entity.type
_entity.pdbx_description
1 polymer ?
#
loop_
_entity_poly.entity_id
_entity_poly.type
_entity_poly.pdbx_seq_one_letter_code
_entity_poly.pdbx_strand_id
1 'polypeptide(L)'
;MAVKVGILKETWERENRVALVPLEVKKLVKKGFEVLVEKGAGERAYFFDNEYADAGAKLTDRSTVLKESDIVVKVQPPDDSDIQSLREGSVLISLMFWWKNK
;
A
#
# COMPACT_ATOMS: atom_id res chain seq x y z
N MET A 1 0.49 -6.04 -19.80
CA MET A 1 0.59 -6.28 -18.35
C MET A 1 -0.05 -5.11 -17.65
N ALA A 2 -0.96 -5.35 -16.70
CA ALA A 2 -1.53 -4.29 -15.88
C ALA A 2 -0.50 -3.83 -14.84
N VAL A 3 -0.44 -2.52 -14.56
CA VAL A 3 0.42 -1.97 -13.51
C VAL A 3 -0.16 -2.34 -12.14
N LYS A 4 0.67 -2.86 -11.24
CA LYS A 4 0.30 -3.28 -9.89
C LYS A 4 0.55 -2.16 -8.87
N VAL A 5 -0.49 -1.78 -8.12
CA VAL A 5 -0.44 -0.80 -7.04
C VAL A 5 -0.58 -1.52 -5.70
N GLY A 6 0.42 -1.39 -4.83
CA GLY A 6 0.50 -2.01 -3.51
C GLY A 6 0.19 -1.05 -2.37
N ILE A 7 -0.75 -1.38 -1.50
CA ILE A 7 -1.12 -0.59 -0.32
C ILE A 7 -0.56 -1.28 0.92
N LEU A 8 0.37 -0.62 1.62
CA LEU A 8 0.97 -1.14 2.85
C LEU A 8 0.20 -0.74 4.10
N LYS A 9 0.30 -1.57 5.14
CA LYS A 9 -0.13 -1.23 6.50
C LYS A 9 0.84 -0.24 7.13
N GLU A 10 0.28 0.68 7.90
CA GLU A 10 1.06 1.60 8.73
C GLU A 10 1.59 0.95 10.00
N THR A 11 2.88 1.15 10.25
CA THR A 11 3.64 0.57 11.37
C THR A 11 3.97 1.59 12.44
N TRP A 12 3.88 2.88 12.12
CA TRP A 12 4.18 3.96 13.06
C TRP A 12 3.15 4.01 14.19
N GLU A 13 3.63 4.27 15.40
CA GLU A 13 2.76 4.46 16.57
C GLU A 13 1.78 5.60 16.28
N ARG A 14 0.49 5.40 16.60
CA ARG A 14 -0.59 6.40 16.43
C ARG A 14 -0.88 6.84 14.99
N GLU A 15 -0.24 6.24 13.98
CA GLU A 15 -0.68 6.41 12.59
C GLU A 15 -1.87 5.48 12.30
N ASN A 16 -3.07 6.06 12.25
CA ASN A 16 -4.32 5.33 12.00
C ASN A 16 -4.79 5.41 10.55
N ARG A 17 -4.15 6.23 9.70
CA ARG A 17 -4.57 6.41 8.31
C ARG A 17 -4.09 5.25 7.43
N VAL A 18 -4.67 5.16 6.24
CA VAL A 18 -4.25 4.28 5.15
C VAL A 18 -4.10 5.11 3.88
N ALA A 19 -3.15 4.76 3.02
CA ALA A 19 -2.79 5.57 1.85
C ALA A 19 -3.92 5.67 0.81
N LEU A 20 -4.71 4.60 0.66
CA LEU A 20 -5.85 4.54 -0.25
C LEU A 20 -7.02 3.83 0.42
N VAL A 21 -8.21 4.39 0.27
CA VAL A 21 -9.46 3.84 0.80
C VAL A 21 -10.17 2.96 -0.25
N PRO A 22 -11.08 2.05 0.13
CA PRO A 22 -11.75 1.13 -0.81
C PRO A 22 -12.43 1.82 -2.00
N LEU A 23 -12.98 3.02 -1.80
CA LEU A 23 -13.58 3.82 -2.87
C LEU A 23 -12.58 4.16 -4.00
N GLU A 24 -11.36 4.54 -3.65
CA GLU A 24 -10.31 4.88 -4.63
C GLU A 24 -9.72 3.63 -5.27
N VAL A 25 -9.60 2.55 -4.50
CA VAL A 25 -9.23 1.21 -5.01
C VAL A 25 -10.16 0.78 -6.14
N LYS A 26 -11.48 0.89 -5.94
CA LYS A 26 -12.48 0.55 -6.97
C LYS A 26 -12.28 1.36 -8.26
N LYS A 27 -11.89 2.63 -8.15
CA LYS A 27 -11.60 3.48 -9.32
C LYS A 27 -10.33 3.04 -10.05
N LEU A 28 -9.29 2.65 -9.32
CA LEU A 28 -8.04 2.13 -9.91
C LEU A 28 -8.28 0.80 -10.62
N VAL A 29 -8.99 -0.12 -9.99
CA VAL A 29 -9.37 -1.40 -10.61
C VAL A 29 -10.17 -1.18 -11.89
N LYS A 30 -11.15 -0.26 -11.88
CA LYS A 30 -11.93 0.10 -13.08
C LYS A 30 -11.07 0.70 -14.21
N LYS A 31 -9.96 1.36 -13.88
CA LYS A 31 -9.00 1.91 -14.86
C LYS A 31 -8.02 0.84 -15.39
N GLY A 32 -8.09 -0.41 -14.91
CA GLY A 32 -7.27 -1.52 -15.36
C GLY A 32 -5.99 -1.74 -14.56
N PHE A 33 -5.84 -1.10 -13.40
CA PHE A 33 -4.77 -1.41 -12.45
C PHE A 33 -5.10 -2.66 -11.65
N GLU A 34 -4.09 -3.44 -11.30
CA GLU A 34 -4.21 -4.48 -10.29
C GLU A 34 -3.84 -3.88 -8.94
N VAL A 35 -4.66 -4.10 -7.91
CA VAL A 35 -4.41 -3.54 -6.56
C VAL A 35 -4.13 -4.66 -5.58
N LEU A 36 -2.96 -4.60 -4.94
CA LEU A 36 -2.56 -5.48 -3.83
C LEU A 36 -2.68 -4.71 -2.53
N VAL A 37 -3.27 -5.31 -1.50
CA VAL A 37 -3.45 -4.69 -0.18
C VAL A 37 -2.87 -5.61 0.88
N GLU A 38 -2.01 -5.06 1.73
CA GLU A 38 -1.55 -5.77 2.92
C GLU A 38 -2.75 -6.03 3.84
N LYS A 39 -2.94 -7.27 4.27
CA LYS A 39 -4.02 -7.64 5.19
C LYS A 39 -4.01 -6.77 6.45
N GLY A 40 -5.16 -6.21 6.79
CA GLY A 40 -5.34 -5.32 7.92
C GLY A 40 -4.75 -3.91 7.73
N ALA A 41 -4.39 -3.50 6.51
CA ALA A 41 -3.85 -2.16 6.25
C ALA A 41 -4.83 -1.04 6.62
N GLY A 42 -6.13 -1.25 6.41
CA GLY A 42 -7.17 -0.26 6.67
C GLY A 42 -7.86 -0.36 8.04
N GLU A 43 -7.58 -1.39 8.85
CA GLU A 43 -8.33 -1.67 10.09
C GLU A 43 -8.36 -0.47 11.04
N ARG A 44 -7.22 0.20 11.23
CA ARG A 44 -7.09 1.36 12.12
C ARG A 44 -7.80 2.61 11.57
N ALA A 45 -8.10 2.62 10.27
CA ALA A 45 -8.86 3.66 9.58
C ALA A 45 -10.35 3.30 9.43
N TYR A 46 -10.81 2.18 10.01
CA TYR A 46 -12.16 1.63 9.85
C TYR A 46 -12.51 1.20 8.42
N PHE A 47 -11.51 0.77 7.65
CA PHE A 47 -11.72 0.10 6.36
C PHE A 47 -11.24 -1.34 6.46
N PHE A 48 -12.17 -2.28 6.50
CA PHE A 48 -11.87 -3.69 6.73
C PHE A 48 -11.50 -4.42 5.42
N ASP A 49 -10.78 -5.53 5.55
CA ASP A 49 -10.25 -6.29 4.42
C ASP A 49 -11.33 -6.73 3.40
N ASN A 50 -12.54 -7.03 3.87
CA ASN A 50 -13.68 -7.36 3.00
C ASN A 50 -14.08 -6.19 2.10
N GLU A 51 -14.01 -4.94 2.57
CA GLU A 51 -14.34 -3.77 1.76
C GLU A 51 -13.32 -3.58 0.62
N TYR A 52 -12.04 -3.89 0.86
CA TYR A 52 -11.02 -3.89 -0.19
C TYR A 52 -11.23 -5.03 -1.20
N ALA A 53 -11.59 -6.23 -0.72
CA ALA A 53 -11.90 -7.36 -1.58
C ALA A 53 -13.12 -7.07 -2.47
N ASP A 54 -14.19 -6.50 -1.90
CA ASP A 54 -15.40 -6.07 -2.62
C ASP A 54 -15.12 -4.95 -3.63
N ALA A 55 -14.09 -4.12 -3.37
CA ALA A 55 -13.59 -3.12 -4.31
C ALA A 55 -12.74 -3.71 -5.45
N GLY A 56 -12.43 -5.01 -5.41
CA GLY A 56 -11.68 -5.74 -6.44
C GLY A 56 -10.17 -5.81 -6.18
N ALA A 57 -9.69 -5.45 -4.99
CA ALA A 57 -8.29 -5.65 -4.62
C ALA A 57 -7.99 -7.09 -4.18
N LYS A 58 -6.72 -7.47 -4.28
CA LYS A 58 -6.21 -8.73 -3.75
C LYS A 58 -5.54 -8.50 -2.41
N LEU A 59 -6.04 -9.19 -1.39
CA LEU A 59 -5.52 -9.13 -0.02
C LEU A 59 -4.37 -10.12 0.12
N THR A 60 -3.20 -9.64 0.55
CA THR A 60 -1.97 -10.44 0.63
C THR A 60 -1.07 -10.00 1.79
N ASP A 61 0.05 -10.67 2.00
CA ASP A 61 1.04 -10.31 3.01
C ASP A 61 1.96 -9.18 2.55
N ARG A 62 2.61 -8.50 3.50
CA ARG A 62 3.50 -7.37 3.26
C ARG A 62 4.62 -7.67 2.27
N SER A 63 5.26 -8.83 2.38
CA SER A 63 6.39 -9.21 1.50
C SER A 63 5.91 -9.33 0.06
N THR A 64 4.73 -9.92 -0.16
CA THR A 64 4.13 -10.02 -1.49
C THR A 64 3.80 -8.63 -2.06
N VAL A 65 3.23 -7.72 -1.26
CA VAL A 65 2.97 -6.34 -1.70
C VAL A 65 4.25 -5.65 -2.17
N LEU A 66 5.33 -5.72 -1.39
CA LEU A 66 6.62 -5.07 -1.70
C LEU A 66 7.30 -5.64 -2.96
N LYS A 67 7.24 -6.96 -3.15
CA LYS A 67 7.95 -7.66 -4.23
C LYS A 67 7.21 -7.63 -5.56
N GLU A 68 5.88 -7.62 -5.54
CA GLU A 68 5.08 -7.74 -6.75
C GLU A 68 4.55 -6.41 -7.29
N SER A 69 4.53 -5.34 -6.48
CA SER A 69 3.96 -4.06 -6.92
C SER A 69 4.94 -3.26 -7.77
N ASP A 70 4.43 -2.62 -8.82
CA ASP A 70 5.17 -1.61 -9.59
C ASP A 70 5.15 -0.26 -8.87
N ILE A 71 4.06 0.03 -8.15
CA ILE A 71 3.90 1.24 -7.34
C ILE A 71 3.53 0.81 -5.92
N VAL A 72 4.26 1.24 -4.92
CA VAL A 72 3.92 1.04 -3.50
C VAL A 72 3.49 2.37 -2.90
N VAL A 73 2.36 2.36 -2.20
CA VAL A 73 1.82 3.55 -1.52
C VAL A 73 1.80 3.34 -0.01
N LYS A 74 2.27 4.37 0.70
CA LYS A 74 2.32 4.42 2.16
C LYS A 74 2.13 5.87 2.61
N VAL A 75 1.58 6.09 3.79
CA VAL A 75 1.43 7.44 4.37
C VAL A 75 2.76 7.91 4.95
N GLN A 76 3.32 7.14 5.88
CA GLN A 76 4.59 7.45 6.53
C GLN A 76 5.77 6.95 5.70
N PRO A 77 7.00 7.46 5.95
CA PRO A 77 8.19 6.90 5.33
C PRO A 77 8.27 5.37 5.52
N PRO A 78 8.80 4.64 4.53
CA PRO A 78 9.10 3.22 4.68
C PRO A 78 10.20 3.02 5.74
N ASP A 79 10.29 1.82 6.29
CA ASP A 79 11.47 1.41 7.06
C ASP A 79 12.54 0.80 6.14
N ASP A 80 13.77 0.61 6.65
CA ASP A 80 14.86 0.05 5.85
C ASP A 80 14.56 -1.34 5.31
N SER A 81 13.74 -2.13 6.03
CA SER A 81 13.38 -3.48 5.62
C SER A 81 12.40 -3.48 4.45
N ASP A 82 11.48 -2.51 4.41
CA ASP A 82 10.62 -2.24 3.27
C ASP A 82 11.46 -1.86 2.07
N ILE A 83 12.39 -0.90 2.22
CA ILE A 83 13.26 -0.42 1.14
C ILE A 83 14.06 -1.57 0.52
N GLN A 84 14.64 -2.44 1.36
CA GLN A 84 15.39 -3.62 0.90
C GLN A 84 14.51 -4.65 0.18
N SER A 85 13.22 -4.68 0.47
CA SER A 85 12.26 -5.63 -0.09
C SER A 85 11.54 -5.09 -1.33
N LEU A 86 11.67 -3.81 -1.63
CA LEU A 86 11.08 -3.20 -2.82
C LEU A 86 11.69 -3.82 -4.07
N ARG A 87 10.83 -4.13 -5.04
CA ARG A 87 11.25 -4.55 -6.36
C ARG A 87 12.06 -3.44 -7.05
N GLU A 88 13.16 -3.82 -7.70
CA GLU A 88 13.93 -2.89 -8.53
C GLU A 88 13.06 -2.27 -9.63
N GLY A 89 13.17 -0.95 -9.80
CA GLY A 89 12.36 -0.18 -10.75
C GLY A 89 10.93 0.13 -10.29
N SER A 90 10.55 -0.26 -9.06
CA SER A 90 9.29 0.18 -8.47
C SER A 90 9.31 1.64 -8.03
N VAL A 91 8.13 2.25 -7.93
CA VAL A 91 7.94 3.61 -7.43
C VAL A 91 7.31 3.57 -6.05
N LEU A 92 7.96 4.17 -5.07
CA LEU A 92 7.39 4.39 -3.74
C LEU A 92 6.79 5.80 -3.65
N ILE A 93 5.54 5.90 -3.21
CA ILE A 93 4.87 7.17 -2.92
C ILE A 93 4.55 7.20 -1.42
N SER A 94 5.23 8.10 -0.70
CA SER A 94 5.00 8.34 0.73
C SER A 94 5.46 9.74 1.14
N LEU A 95 5.11 10.16 2.35
CA LEU A 95 5.67 11.38 2.93
C LEU A 95 7.15 11.16 3.26
N MET A 96 8.02 11.99 2.70
CA MET A 96 9.46 11.97 2.98
C MET A 96 9.84 13.20 3.81
N PHE A 97 10.17 12.99 5.09
CA PHE A 97 10.63 14.06 5.98
C PHE A 97 12.16 14.15 5.93
N TRP A 98 12.69 15.02 5.07
CA TRP A 98 14.15 15.15 4.86
C TRP A 98 14.94 15.39 6.16
N TRP A 99 14.35 16.06 7.16
CA TRP A 99 15.01 16.34 8.44
C TRP A 99 15.08 15.14 9.40
N LYS A 100 14.29 14.08 9.16
CA LYS A 100 14.29 12.85 9.97
C LYS A 100 15.09 11.71 9.33
N ASN A 101 15.27 11.74 8.01
CA ASN A 101 15.84 10.63 7.23
C ASN A 101 17.28 10.95 6.76
N LYS A 102 18.14 11.41 7.67
CA LYS A 102 19.56 11.69 7.36
C LYS A 102 20.39 10.42 7.28
#